data_AF-A0A3N8QRL9-F1
#
_entry.id   AF-A0A3N8QRL9-F1
#
_cell.length_a   1.000
_cell.length_b   1.000
_cell.length_c   1.000
_cell.angle_alpha   90.00
_cell.angle_beta   90.00
_cell.angle_gamma   90.00
#
_symmetry.space_group_name_H-M   'P 1'
#
loop_
_entity.id
_entity.type
_entity.pdbx_description
1 polymer ?
#
loop_
_entity_poly.entity_id
_entity_poly.type
_entity_poly.pdbx_seq_one_letter_code
_entity_poly.pdbx_strand_id
1 'polypeptide(L)'
;MPKPRTVVQRAFIDWCIAYSKFQIVDNMSVNLISCEVNSYDEVFEKTALRLGTYGFVDDEMVERGRYLFPDPPGEPTGSGFDSAYEDVCTALDDWLRTLVMPLEQISFLPEPEPYPDTDV
;
A
#
# COMPACT_ATOMS: atom_id res chain seq x y z
N MET A 1 -1.77 4.37 -28.45
CA MET A 1 -2.95 4.40 -27.56
C MET A 1 -2.87 3.16 -26.66
N PRO A 2 -2.91 3.31 -25.33
CA PRO A 2 -2.95 2.15 -24.45
C PRO A 2 -4.19 1.30 -24.75
N LYS A 3 -4.06 -0.03 -24.75
CA LYS A 3 -5.21 -0.91 -24.98
C LYS A 3 -6.24 -0.68 -23.86
N PRO A 4 -7.55 -0.64 -24.17
CA PRO A 4 -8.57 -0.53 -23.13
C PRO A 4 -8.46 -1.73 -22.17
N ARG A 5 -8.30 -1.46 -20.87
CA ARG A 5 -8.24 -2.51 -19.85
C ARG A 5 -9.56 -3.29 -19.82
N THR A 6 -9.50 -4.61 -19.68
CA THR A 6 -10.71 -5.45 -19.50
C THR A 6 -11.36 -5.19 -18.13
N VAL A 7 -12.59 -5.66 -17.95
CA VAL A 7 -13.28 -5.57 -16.64
C VAL A 7 -12.48 -6.30 -15.55
N VAL A 8 -11.92 -7.46 -15.87
CA VAL A 8 -11.12 -8.27 -14.93
C VAL A 8 -9.82 -7.55 -14.55
N GLN A 9 -9.14 -6.94 -15.51
CA GLN A 9 -7.94 -6.14 -15.27
C GLN A 9 -8.21 -4.94 -14.37
N ARG A 10 -9.35 -4.25 -14.56
CA ARG A 10 -9.75 -3.13 -13.70
C ARG A 10 -10.07 -3.59 -12.28
N ALA A 11 -10.88 -4.64 -12.15
CA ALA A 11 -11.22 -5.20 -10.83
C ALA A 11 -9.98 -5.65 -10.05
N PHE A 12 -8.96 -6.17 -10.75
CA PHE A 12 -7.68 -6.51 -10.13
C PHE A 12 -6.91 -5.28 -9.63
N ILE A 13 -6.85 -4.19 -10.41
CA ILE A 13 -6.22 -2.94 -9.98
C ILE A 13 -6.96 -2.35 -8.77
N ASP A 14 -8.29 -2.34 -8.81
CA ASP A 14 -9.12 -1.86 -7.71
C ASP A 14 -8.86 -2.67 -6.43
N TRP A 15 -8.67 -3.99 -6.57
CA TRP A 15 -8.28 -4.85 -5.46
C TRP A 15 -6.88 -4.51 -4.91
N CYS A 16 -5.88 -4.32 -5.77
CA CYS A 16 -4.55 -3.84 -5.35
C CYS A 16 -4.62 -2.52 -4.60
N ILE A 17 -5.37 -1.55 -5.13
CA ILE A 17 -5.56 -0.24 -4.49
C ILE A 17 -6.20 -0.43 -3.11
N ALA A 18 -7.33 -1.15 -3.03
CA ALA A 18 -8.04 -1.35 -1.77
C ALA A 18 -7.19 -2.05 -0.70
N TYR A 19 -6.44 -3.07 -1.11
CA TYR A 19 -5.55 -3.80 -0.22
C TYR A 19 -4.40 -2.93 0.30
N SER A 20 -3.72 -2.20 -0.59
CA SER A 20 -2.65 -1.29 -0.19
C SER A 20 -3.15 -0.17 0.73
N LYS A 21 -4.34 0.40 0.46
CA LYS A 21 -4.95 1.39 1.36
C LYS A 21 -5.17 0.84 2.77
N PHE A 22 -5.71 -0.39 2.86
CA PHE A 22 -5.88 -1.05 4.15
C PHE A 22 -4.56 -1.21 4.89
N GLN A 23 -3.53 -1.74 4.22
CA GLN A 23 -2.20 -1.93 4.82
C GLN A 23 -1.56 -0.62 5.28
N ILE A 24 -1.71 0.46 4.50
CA ILE A 24 -1.19 1.79 4.89
C ILE A 24 -1.88 2.28 6.18
N VAL A 25 -3.22 2.23 6.23
CA VAL A 25 -3.98 2.67 7.42
C VAL A 25 -3.68 1.80 8.63
N ASP A 26 -3.58 0.48 8.45
CA ASP A 26 -3.24 -0.46 9.51
C ASP A 26 -1.86 -0.13 10.10
N ASN A 27 -0.86 0.09 9.24
CA ASN A 27 0.48 0.52 9.67
C ASN A 27 0.51 1.91 10.32
N MET A 28 -0.31 2.86 9.85
CA MET A 28 -0.49 4.15 10.53
C MET A 28 -1.06 3.98 11.94
N SER A 29 -2.01 3.05 12.13
CA SER A 29 -2.68 2.82 13.42
C SER A 29 -1.72 2.30 14.50
N VAL A 30 -0.67 1.57 14.09
CA VAL A 30 0.38 1.06 14.97
C VAL A 30 1.64 1.93 14.97
N ASN A 31 1.57 3.16 14.43
CA ASN A 31 2.67 4.12 14.32
C ASN A 31 3.90 3.62 13.56
N LEU A 32 3.75 2.63 12.65
CA LEU A 32 4.82 2.19 11.75
C LEU A 32 5.01 3.15 10.57
N ILE A 33 3.99 3.97 10.27
CA ILE A 33 3.99 4.99 9.22
C ILE A 33 3.38 6.27 9.80
N SER A 34 3.97 7.42 9.48
CA SER A 34 3.41 8.71 9.89
C SER A 34 2.07 8.98 9.20
N CYS A 35 1.12 9.57 9.93
CA CYS A 35 -0.15 10.03 9.36
C CYS A 35 0.00 11.23 8.41
N GLU A 36 1.19 11.84 8.35
CA GLU A 36 1.48 13.01 7.51
C GLU A 36 2.04 12.66 6.12
N VAL A 37 2.22 11.38 5.81
CA VAL A 37 2.69 10.95 4.48
C VAL A 37 1.68 11.33 3.42
N ASN A 38 2.18 11.95 2.34
CA ASN A 38 1.34 12.51 1.27
C ASN A 38 1.60 11.87 -0.10
N SER A 39 2.50 10.90 -0.17
CA SER A 39 2.82 10.13 -1.36
C SER A 39 3.15 8.69 -0.99
N TYR A 40 2.96 7.79 -1.93
CA TYR A 40 3.23 6.38 -1.78
C TYR A 40 4.75 6.09 -1.76
N ASP A 41 5.55 6.91 -2.43
CA ASP A 41 7.01 6.87 -2.31
C ASP A 41 7.47 7.23 -0.89
N GLU A 42 6.87 8.26 -0.27
CA GLU A 42 7.17 8.58 1.14
C GLU A 42 6.77 7.46 2.09
N VAL A 43 5.64 6.80 1.81
CA VAL A 43 5.25 5.58 2.53
C VAL A 43 6.34 4.53 2.40
N PHE A 44 6.86 4.29 1.20
CA PHE A 44 7.90 3.30 0.96
C PHE A 44 9.21 3.64 1.69
N GLU A 45 9.63 4.91 1.69
CA GLU A 45 10.88 5.36 2.31
C GLU A 45 10.82 5.40 3.84
N LYS A 46 9.69 5.84 4.41
CA LYS A 46 9.55 6.07 5.86
C LYS A 46 9.09 4.84 6.63
N THR A 47 8.58 3.84 5.92
CA THR A 47 8.17 2.56 6.51
C THR A 47 9.41 1.74 6.90
N ALA A 48 9.44 1.22 8.13
CA ALA A 48 10.48 0.30 8.58
C ALA A 48 10.40 -1.11 7.94
N LEU A 49 9.31 -1.41 7.23
CA LEU A 49 9.10 -2.67 6.51
C LEU A 49 9.95 -2.71 5.23
N ARG A 50 10.59 -3.85 4.98
CA ARG A 50 11.27 -4.11 3.71
C ARG A 50 10.23 -4.49 2.66
N LEU A 51 9.62 -3.48 2.05
CA LEU A 51 8.69 -3.68 0.95
C LEU A 51 9.44 -4.09 -0.33
N GLY A 52 8.84 -4.99 -1.10
CA GLY A 52 9.37 -5.42 -2.39
C GLY A 52 9.06 -4.42 -3.51
N THR A 53 9.39 -4.78 -4.75
CA THR A 53 9.16 -3.93 -5.94
C THR A 53 7.71 -3.44 -6.07
N TYR A 54 6.73 -4.24 -5.62
CA TYR A 54 5.31 -3.91 -5.67
C TYR A 54 4.72 -3.49 -4.31
N GLY A 55 5.55 -2.95 -3.41
CA GLY A 55 5.07 -2.33 -2.17
C GLY A 55 4.30 -3.32 -1.27
N PHE A 56 3.05 -2.97 -0.96
CA PHE A 56 2.14 -3.80 -0.16
C PHE A 56 1.46 -4.94 -0.94
N VAL A 57 1.62 -5.01 -2.26
CA VAL A 57 1.03 -6.11 -3.05
C VAL A 57 1.80 -7.40 -2.74
N ASP A 58 1.07 -8.44 -2.32
CA ASP A 58 1.68 -9.73 -1.96
C ASP A 58 2.05 -10.59 -3.19
N ASP A 59 2.78 -11.67 -2.95
CA ASP A 59 3.29 -12.54 -4.02
C ASP A 59 2.18 -13.18 -4.86
N GLU A 60 1.02 -13.51 -4.27
CA GLU A 60 -0.13 -14.09 -4.99
C GLU A 60 -0.75 -13.05 -5.93
N MET A 61 -0.90 -11.81 -5.45
CA MET A 61 -1.36 -10.69 -6.25
C MET A 61 -0.37 -10.40 -7.37
N VAL A 62 0.94 -10.42 -7.12
CA VAL A 62 1.97 -10.22 -8.15
C VAL A 62 1.89 -11.30 -9.23
N GLU A 63 1.78 -12.57 -8.84
CA GLU A 63 1.64 -13.69 -9.79
C GLU A 63 0.39 -13.51 -10.67
N ARG A 64 -0.74 -13.16 -10.03
CA ARG A 64 -1.99 -12.91 -10.73
C ARG A 64 -1.94 -11.68 -11.64
N GLY A 65 -1.23 -10.63 -11.21
CA GLY A 65 -0.97 -9.43 -12.00
C GLY A 65 -0.20 -9.76 -13.28
N ARG A 66 0.89 -10.51 -13.16
CA ARG A 66 1.69 -10.96 -14.32
C ARG A 66 0.89 -11.82 -15.30
N TYR A 67 -0.03 -12.66 -14.79
CA TYR A 67 -0.94 -13.42 -15.65
C TYR A 67 -1.95 -12.53 -16.40
N LEU A 68 -2.51 -11.52 -15.72
CA LEU A 68 -3.53 -10.64 -16.28
C LEU A 68 -2.96 -9.55 -17.20
N PHE A 69 -1.70 -9.18 -17.01
CA PHE A 69 -1.00 -8.13 -17.76
C PHE A 69 0.27 -8.69 -18.41
N PRO A 70 0.12 -9.42 -19.53
CA PRO A 70 1.26 -10.01 -20.21
C PRO A 70 2.16 -8.95 -20.85
N ASP A 71 3.46 -9.23 -20.87
CA ASP A 71 4.46 -8.33 -21.42
C ASP A 71 4.26 -8.09 -22.93
N PRO A 72 4.41 -6.84 -23.41
CA PRO A 72 4.41 -6.57 -24.83
C PRO A 72 5.60 -7.24 -25.54
N PRO A 73 5.48 -7.55 -26.85
CA PRO A 73 6.58 -8.14 -27.60
C PRO A 73 7.82 -7.24 -27.61
N GLY A 74 8.97 -7.79 -27.17
CA GLY A 74 10.25 -7.08 -27.16
C GLY A 74 10.52 -6.26 -25.90
N GLU A 75 9.59 -6.22 -24.95
CA GLU A 75 9.77 -5.55 -23.66
C GLU A 75 10.39 -6.49 -22.59
N PRO A 76 11.01 -5.93 -21.54
CA PRO A 76 11.50 -6.71 -20.41
C PRO A 76 10.41 -7.52 -19.71
N THR A 77 10.81 -8.62 -19.07
CA THR A 77 9.89 -9.46 -18.29
C THR A 77 9.29 -8.68 -17.12
N GLY A 78 7.96 -8.69 -17.01
CA GLY A 78 7.20 -7.98 -15.97
C GLY A 78 6.68 -6.61 -16.39
N SER A 79 7.16 -6.06 -17.51
CA SER A 79 6.79 -4.72 -18.02
C SER A 79 5.27 -4.51 -18.19
N GLY A 80 4.52 -5.56 -18.54
CA GLY A 80 3.08 -5.49 -18.67
C GLY A 80 2.41 -5.20 -17.33
N PHE A 81 2.85 -5.88 -16.27
CA PHE A 81 2.33 -5.66 -14.93
C PHE A 81 2.90 -4.40 -14.28
N ASP A 82 4.15 -4.03 -14.54
CA ASP A 82 4.75 -2.79 -14.05
C ASP A 82 3.94 -1.57 -14.49
N SER A 83 3.60 -1.50 -15.78
CA SER A 83 2.72 -0.45 -16.30
C SER A 83 1.30 -0.48 -15.69
N ALA A 84 0.82 -1.65 -15.29
CA ALA A 84 -0.45 -1.76 -14.59
C ALA A 84 -0.37 -1.28 -13.14
N TYR A 85 0.78 -1.49 -12.50
CA TYR A 85 1.05 -1.11 -11.12
C TYR A 85 1.32 0.40 -10.99
N GLU A 86 1.82 1.08 -12.02
CA GLU A 86 1.89 2.55 -12.06
C GLU A 86 0.51 3.21 -11.82
N ASP A 87 -0.58 2.63 -12.34
CA ASP A 87 -1.94 3.12 -12.07
C ASP A 87 -2.30 2.97 -10.57
N VAL A 88 -1.84 1.88 -9.94
CA VAL A 88 -2.05 1.65 -8.50
C VAL A 88 -1.30 2.71 -7.70
N CYS A 89 -0.01 2.94 -7.99
CA CYS A 89 0.80 3.96 -7.32
C CYS A 89 0.17 5.36 -7.48
N THR A 90 -0.23 5.71 -8.70
CA THR A 90 -0.89 7.01 -8.98
C THR A 90 -2.17 7.18 -8.16
N ALA A 91 -3.01 6.14 -8.10
CA ALA A 91 -4.25 6.18 -7.32
C ALA A 91 -4.01 6.26 -5.80
N LEU A 92 -2.90 5.69 -5.31
CA LEU A 92 -2.49 5.77 -3.91
C LEU A 92 -1.94 7.16 -3.58
N ASP A 93 -1.11 7.75 -4.44
CA ASP A 93 -0.63 9.13 -4.30
C ASP A 93 -1.78 10.13 -4.20
N ASP A 94 -2.72 10.07 -5.14
CA ASP A 94 -3.88 10.96 -5.14
C ASP A 94 -4.73 10.77 -3.89
N TRP A 95 -4.91 9.51 -3.46
CA TRP A 95 -5.64 9.22 -2.23
C TRP A 95 -4.92 9.77 -1.00
N LEU A 96 -3.61 9.57 -0.85
CA LEU A 96 -2.82 10.05 0.29
C LEU A 96 -2.85 11.58 0.41
N ARG A 97 -2.80 12.31 -0.72
CA ARG A 97 -2.95 13.78 -0.72
C ARG A 97 -4.31 14.25 -0.22
N THR A 98 -5.35 13.43 -0.41
CA THR A 98 -6.72 13.73 0.05
C THR A 98 -7.03 13.14 1.42
N LEU A 99 -6.15 12.30 1.95
CA LEU A 99 -6.37 11.60 3.20
C LEU A 99 -6.23 12.58 4.36
N VAL A 100 -7.37 13.05 4.86
CA VAL A 100 -7.44 13.78 6.11
C VAL A 100 -7.69 12.77 7.21
N MET A 101 -6.63 12.35 7.90
CA MET A 101 -6.75 11.56 9.13
C MET A 101 -7.21 12.51 10.25
N PRO A 102 -8.41 12.33 10.85
CA PRO A 102 -8.75 13.03 12.07
C PRO A 102 -7.85 12.48 13.17
N LEU A 103 -6.78 13.21 13.48
CA LEU A 103 -5.82 12.90 14.55
C LEU A 103 -6.53 12.68 15.91
N GLU A 104 -7.76 13.16 16.07
CA GLU A 104 -8.59 13.00 17.26
C GLU A 104 -9.19 11.60 17.47
N GLN A 105 -9.09 10.68 16.49
CA GLN A 105 -9.61 9.29 16.62
C GLN A 105 -8.55 8.26 17.00
N ILE A 106 -7.29 8.66 17.17
CA ILE A 106 -6.24 7.77 17.69
C ILE A 106 -6.43 7.67 19.20
N SER A 107 -7.19 6.66 19.66
CA SER A 107 -7.19 6.32 21.09
C SER A 107 -5.86 5.63 21.40
N PHE A 108 -4.94 6.35 22.02
CA PHE A 108 -3.80 5.72 22.66
C PHE A 108 -4.32 4.75 23.72
N LEU A 109 -3.88 3.50 23.68
CA LEU A 109 -4.12 2.55 24.77
C LEU A 109 -3.68 3.21 26.08
N PRO A 110 -4.50 3.16 27.15
CA PRO A 110 -4.09 3.71 28.44
C PRO A 110 -2.76 3.09 28.86
N GLU A 111 -1.87 3.93 29.39
CA GLU A 111 -0.57 3.48 29.89
C GLU A 111 -0.77 2.28 30.84
N PRO A 112 -0.01 1.18 30.67
CA PRO A 112 -0.10 0.06 31.59
C PRO A 112 0.21 0.57 32.99
N GLU A 113 -0.68 0.27 33.95
CA GLU A 113 -0.48 0.72 35.33
C GLU A 113 0.90 0.25 35.83
N PRO A 114 1.65 1.13 36.51
CA PRO A 114 2.94 0.75 37.08
C PRO A 114 2.72 -0.45 38.00
N TYR A 115 3.46 -1.53 37.73
CA TYR A 115 3.48 -2.69 38.62
C TYR A 115 3.81 -2.19 40.03
N PRO A 116 3.04 -2.57 41.07
CA PRO A 116 3.35 -2.17 42.42
C PRO A 116 4.76 -2.68 42.74
N ASP A 117 5.64 -1.76 43.12
CA ASP A 117 6.99 -2.07 43.58
C ASP A 117 6.86 -3.15 44.66
N THR A 118 7.23 -4.38 44.32
CA THR A 118 7.44 -5.42 45.31
C THR A 118 8.75 -5.09 46.00
N ASP A 119 8.67 -4.23 47.01
CA ASP A 119 9.67 -4.12 48.06
C ASP A 119 9.72 -5.46 48.79
N VAL A 120 10.74 -6.27 48.48
CA VAL A 120 11.18 -7.43 49.27
C VAL A 120 12.64 -7.27 49.64
#